data_AF-A0A9X1GGF4-F1
#
_entry.id   AF-A0A9X1GGF4-F1
#
_cell.length_a   1.000
_cell.length_b   1.000
_cell.length_c   1.000
_cell.angle_alpha   90.00
_cell.angle_beta   90.00
_cell.angle_gamma   90.00
#
_symmetry.space_group_name_H-M   'P 1'
#
loop_
_entity.id
_entity.type
_entity.pdbx_description
1 polymer ?
#
loop_
_entity_poly.entity_id
_entity_poly.type
_entity_poly.pdbx_seq_one_letter_code
_entity_poly.pdbx_strand_id
1 'polypeptide(L)'
;MNPETEQTIGTLELLVEQLPYIRLPGHEDGNYIYPFVWERNTQGDFNVLNLCLFKNWFKLTDADVIITRLKELKYAKCFNDFSLNQEQIKAWENKIELLWQVISNNLDNLESYLFTVSYWDEVDVPVPGIIVGQTKDKNWVAIAPTVYVETNIPQEVISRSSIDKTSVPEFSEFDSSNLETQLKKCVEDLGYISMSGDFGGGYGYSYTHQIVYSLATSKELAMEQILQKARMLEIGKFNGFYKDRGYFNERFHNYDLNEVHQKYNQVNQMNQFFEQKFDQSFMYRISSWTEENIYIVGESNDGDYVGLYIKSSFVYNP
;
A
#
# COMPACT_ATOMS: atom_id res chain seq x y z
N MET A 1 -18.18 -11.51 -17.38
CA MET A 1 -17.16 -10.84 -18.19
C MET A 1 -17.66 -10.53 -19.60
N ASN A 2 -17.29 -9.36 -20.12
CA ASN A 2 -17.58 -8.92 -21.48
C ASN A 2 -16.54 -9.49 -22.47
N PRO A 3 -16.92 -9.84 -23.72
CA PRO A 3 -15.98 -10.30 -24.75
C PRO A 3 -14.73 -9.40 -24.94
N GLU A 4 -14.85 -8.09 -24.80
CA GLU A 4 -13.70 -7.19 -24.93
C GLU A 4 -12.72 -7.34 -23.74
N THR A 5 -13.25 -7.44 -22.53
CA THR A 5 -12.48 -7.69 -21.29
C THR A 5 -11.79 -9.05 -21.39
N GLU A 6 -12.48 -10.09 -21.85
CA GLU A 6 -11.91 -11.42 -22.09
C GLU A 6 -10.77 -11.38 -23.11
N GLN A 7 -10.93 -10.68 -24.24
CA GLN A 7 -9.88 -10.52 -25.24
C GLN A 7 -8.65 -9.78 -24.68
N THR A 8 -8.90 -8.77 -23.86
CA THR A 8 -7.84 -7.97 -23.22
C THR A 8 -7.03 -8.83 -22.26
N ILE A 9 -7.70 -9.64 -21.43
CA ILE A 9 -7.06 -10.59 -20.52
C ILE A 9 -6.30 -11.68 -21.29
N GLY A 10 -6.91 -12.28 -22.32
CA GLY A 10 -6.25 -13.30 -23.14
C GLY A 10 -4.98 -12.78 -23.84
N THR A 11 -4.97 -11.49 -24.21
CA THR A 11 -3.76 -10.85 -24.75
C THR A 11 -2.69 -10.67 -23.66
N LEU A 12 -3.09 -10.24 -22.46
CA LEU A 12 -2.19 -10.12 -21.31
C LEU A 12 -1.59 -11.47 -20.90
N GLU A 13 -2.37 -12.55 -20.92
CA GLU A 13 -1.88 -13.91 -20.65
C GLU A 13 -0.72 -14.27 -21.56
N LEU A 14 -0.86 -14.05 -22.88
CA LEU A 14 0.21 -14.30 -23.86
C LEU A 14 1.45 -13.42 -23.64
N LEU A 15 1.27 -12.16 -23.22
CA LEU A 15 2.38 -11.26 -22.92
C LEU A 15 3.10 -11.67 -21.62
N VAL A 16 2.36 -12.07 -20.60
CA VAL A 16 2.89 -12.56 -19.32
C VAL A 16 3.63 -13.89 -19.48
N GLU A 17 3.15 -14.81 -20.34
CA GLU A 17 3.89 -16.04 -20.66
C GLU A 17 5.28 -15.77 -21.22
N GLN A 18 5.43 -14.68 -21.99
CA GLN A 18 6.72 -14.27 -22.56
C GLN A 18 7.58 -13.48 -21.58
N LEU A 19 6.95 -12.77 -20.63
CA LEU A 19 7.61 -11.99 -19.59
C LEU A 19 7.01 -12.32 -18.20
N PRO A 20 7.34 -13.49 -17.63
CA PRO A 20 6.66 -13.98 -16.43
C PRO A 20 7.08 -13.24 -15.15
N TYR A 21 8.15 -12.43 -15.20
CA TYR A 21 8.65 -11.68 -14.04
C TYR A 21 9.38 -10.39 -14.46
N ILE A 22 9.41 -9.41 -13.55
CA ILE A 22 10.17 -8.15 -13.68
C ILE A 22 11.15 -8.02 -12.51
N ARG A 23 12.43 -7.77 -12.75
CA ARG A 23 13.40 -7.69 -11.64
C ARG A 23 13.19 -6.41 -10.83
N LEU A 24 12.57 -6.54 -9.66
CA LEU A 24 12.42 -5.48 -8.67
C LEU A 24 13.65 -5.52 -7.73
N PRO A 25 14.41 -4.42 -7.57
CA PRO A 25 15.53 -4.36 -6.64
C PRO A 25 15.09 -4.69 -5.20
N GLY A 26 15.83 -5.56 -4.51
CA GLY A 26 15.51 -6.03 -3.15
C GLY A 26 14.52 -7.20 -3.08
N HIS A 27 13.97 -7.66 -4.21
CA HIS A 27 12.88 -8.63 -4.25
C HIS A 27 13.22 -9.89 -5.04
N GLU A 28 14.39 -10.45 -4.80
CA GLU A 28 15.00 -11.40 -5.74
C GLU A 28 14.26 -12.74 -5.85
N ASP A 29 13.46 -13.11 -4.84
CA ASP A 29 12.66 -14.35 -4.82
C ASP A 29 11.17 -14.16 -5.19
N GLY A 30 10.74 -12.92 -5.44
CA GLY A 30 9.33 -12.63 -5.71
C GLY A 30 9.17 -11.44 -6.64
N ASN A 31 8.59 -11.66 -7.82
CA ASN A 31 8.31 -10.61 -8.80
C ASN A 31 7.52 -11.13 -10.01
N TYR A 32 6.75 -12.19 -9.79
CA TYR A 32 5.97 -12.82 -10.83
C TYR A 32 4.82 -11.89 -11.23
N ILE A 33 4.61 -11.81 -12.54
CA ILE A 33 3.52 -11.04 -13.13
C ILE A 33 2.36 -11.99 -13.39
N TYR A 34 1.16 -11.54 -13.07
CA TYR A 34 -0.09 -12.24 -13.33
C TYR A 34 -1.04 -11.29 -14.08
N PRO A 35 -1.84 -11.80 -15.02
CA PRO A 35 -2.99 -11.05 -15.51
C PRO A 35 -3.96 -10.78 -14.35
N PHE A 36 -4.62 -9.63 -14.40
CA PHE A 36 -5.56 -9.18 -13.37
C PHE A 36 -6.82 -8.61 -14.00
N VAL A 37 -7.95 -8.94 -13.40
CA VAL A 37 -9.26 -8.37 -13.72
C VAL A 37 -10.02 -8.05 -12.43
N TRP A 38 -10.74 -6.94 -12.46
CA TRP A 38 -11.73 -6.54 -11.48
C TRP A 38 -13.05 -6.27 -12.21
N GLU A 39 -13.98 -7.21 -12.08
CA GLU A 39 -15.31 -7.11 -12.69
C GLU A 39 -16.21 -6.22 -11.82
N ARG A 40 -16.50 -5.00 -12.26
CA ARG A 40 -17.22 -4.00 -11.47
C ARG A 40 -18.63 -4.48 -11.06
N ASN A 41 -19.27 -5.24 -11.95
CA ASN A 41 -20.62 -5.76 -11.73
C ASN A 41 -20.69 -6.81 -10.61
N THR A 42 -19.59 -7.50 -10.29
CA THR A 42 -19.56 -8.56 -9.27
C THR A 42 -18.75 -8.16 -8.04
N GLN A 43 -17.74 -7.31 -8.21
CA GLN A 43 -16.81 -6.89 -7.16
C GLN A 43 -17.04 -5.45 -6.68
N GLY A 44 -17.92 -4.69 -7.34
CA GLY A 44 -18.21 -3.28 -7.02
C GLY A 44 -17.14 -2.33 -7.56
N ASP A 45 -17.12 -1.10 -7.05
CA ASP A 45 -16.14 -0.10 -7.49
C ASP A 45 -14.71 -0.52 -7.14
N PHE A 46 -13.78 -0.31 -8.07
CA PHE A 46 -12.38 -0.58 -7.82
C PHE A 46 -11.76 0.56 -7.02
N ASN A 47 -11.38 0.26 -5.78
CA ASN A 47 -10.61 1.15 -4.91
C ASN A 47 -9.77 0.32 -3.95
N VAL A 48 -8.82 0.95 -3.27
CA VAL A 48 -7.88 0.24 -2.38
C VAL A 48 -8.59 -0.48 -1.22
N LEU A 49 -9.66 0.09 -0.65
CA LEU A 49 -10.40 -0.55 0.44
C LEU A 49 -11.03 -1.87 -0.04
N ASN A 50 -11.77 -1.82 -1.14
CA ASN A 50 -12.43 -2.99 -1.72
C ASN A 50 -11.40 -4.05 -2.15
N LEU A 51 -10.27 -3.61 -2.73
CA LEU A 51 -9.17 -4.50 -3.09
C LEU A 51 -8.58 -5.22 -1.87
N CYS A 52 -8.29 -4.48 -0.79
CA CYS A 52 -7.77 -5.05 0.45
C CYS A 52 -8.75 -6.01 1.12
N LEU A 53 -10.05 -5.72 1.10
CA LEU A 53 -11.09 -6.62 1.60
C LEU A 53 -11.19 -7.88 0.75
N PHE A 54 -11.24 -7.74 -0.57
CA PHE A 54 -11.32 -8.87 -1.51
C PHE A 54 -10.12 -9.81 -1.39
N LYS A 55 -8.92 -9.27 -1.16
CA LYS A 55 -7.69 -10.05 -0.96
C LYS A 55 -7.52 -10.57 0.46
N ASN A 56 -8.48 -10.32 1.36
CA ASN A 56 -8.42 -10.63 2.80
C ASN A 56 -7.21 -10.01 3.52
N TRP A 57 -6.66 -8.92 2.98
CA TRP A 57 -5.61 -8.15 3.66
C TRP A 57 -6.16 -7.38 4.84
N PHE A 58 -7.42 -6.96 4.76
CA PHE A 58 -8.13 -6.33 5.88
C PHE A 58 -9.17 -7.28 6.45
N LYS A 59 -9.08 -7.53 7.75
CA LYS A 59 -10.07 -8.27 8.52
C LYS A 59 -10.79 -7.32 9.48
N LEU A 60 -12.12 -7.26 9.38
CA LEU A 60 -12.93 -6.50 10.33
C LEU A 60 -12.70 -6.97 11.76
N THR A 61 -12.60 -6.01 12.68
CA THR A 61 -12.42 -6.24 14.12
C THR A 61 -13.05 -5.12 14.94
N ASP A 62 -13.05 -5.28 16.25
CA ASP A 62 -13.47 -4.24 17.18
C ASP A 62 -12.35 -3.20 17.37
N ALA A 63 -12.73 -1.93 17.49
CA ALA A 63 -11.78 -0.84 17.71
C ALA A 63 -10.90 -1.07 18.95
N ASP A 64 -11.46 -1.65 20.02
CA ASP A 64 -10.73 -1.98 21.24
C ASP A 64 -9.55 -2.93 20.99
N VAL A 65 -9.64 -3.81 20.01
CA VAL A 65 -8.53 -4.70 19.60
C VAL A 65 -7.40 -3.88 19.00
N ILE A 66 -7.71 -2.91 18.15
CA ILE A 66 -6.70 -2.02 17.54
C ILE A 66 -6.06 -1.15 18.62
N ILE A 67 -6.86 -0.50 19.47
CA ILE A 67 -6.37 0.36 20.56
C ILE A 67 -5.47 -0.43 21.51
N THR A 68 -5.84 -1.67 21.85
CA THR A 68 -5.01 -2.54 22.68
C THR A 68 -3.66 -2.83 22.01
N ARG A 69 -3.66 -3.17 20.70
CA ARG A 69 -2.41 -3.42 19.95
C ARG A 69 -1.51 -2.19 19.87
N LEU A 70 -2.10 -1.00 19.69
CA LEU A 70 -1.38 0.27 19.68
C LEU A 70 -0.74 0.58 21.03
N LYS A 71 -1.43 0.28 22.14
CA LYS A 71 -0.88 0.42 23.50
C LYS A 71 0.28 -0.54 23.78
N GLU A 72 0.11 -1.80 23.41
CA GLU A 72 1.07 -2.86 23.72
C GLU A 72 2.36 -2.80 22.90
N LEU A 73 2.32 -2.19 21.70
CA LEU A 73 3.44 -2.09 20.76
C LEU A 73 4.15 -3.44 20.53
N LYS A 74 3.40 -4.56 20.52
CA LYS A 74 4.00 -5.90 20.38
C LYS A 74 4.81 -6.06 19.09
N TYR A 75 4.33 -5.50 17.98
CA TYR A 75 5.06 -5.49 16.70
C TYR A 75 6.40 -4.73 16.77
N ALA A 76 6.52 -3.72 17.64
CA ALA A 76 7.75 -2.95 17.78
C ALA A 76 8.87 -3.83 18.36
N LYS A 77 8.54 -4.87 19.12
CA LYS A 77 9.50 -5.83 19.68
C LYS A 77 10.19 -6.70 18.62
N CYS A 78 9.70 -6.70 17.38
CA CYS A 78 10.41 -7.32 16.26
C CYS A 78 11.71 -6.56 15.90
N PHE A 79 11.82 -5.29 16.30
CA PHE A 79 13.03 -4.49 16.14
C PHE A 79 13.91 -4.70 17.39
N ASN A 80 15.07 -5.34 17.22
CA ASN A 80 15.95 -5.74 18.33
C ASN A 80 16.38 -4.57 19.25
N ASP A 81 16.50 -3.36 18.71
CA ASP A 81 16.89 -2.18 19.48
C ASP A 81 15.70 -1.46 20.12
N PHE A 82 14.46 -1.93 19.91
CA PHE A 82 13.28 -1.34 20.52
C PHE A 82 13.29 -1.57 22.03
N SER A 83 13.47 -0.48 22.77
CA SER A 83 13.44 -0.49 24.23
C SER A 83 12.76 0.78 24.73
N LEU A 84 11.59 0.59 25.35
CA LEU A 84 10.94 1.61 26.16
C LEU A 84 10.97 1.17 27.62
N ASN A 85 11.33 2.07 28.52
CA ASN A 85 11.21 1.82 29.95
C ASN A 85 9.72 1.86 30.39
N GLN A 86 9.44 1.41 31.61
CA GLN A 86 8.05 1.32 32.10
C GLN A 86 7.33 2.68 32.16
N GLU A 87 8.04 3.77 32.42
CA GLU A 87 7.45 5.12 32.44
C GLU A 87 7.07 5.57 31.04
N GLN A 88 7.93 5.30 30.04
CA GLN A 88 7.66 5.59 28.64
C GLN A 88 6.49 4.77 28.09
N ILE A 89 6.39 3.49 28.47
CA ILE A 89 5.25 2.63 28.10
C ILE A 89 3.95 3.21 28.67
N LYS A 90 3.90 3.52 29.97
CA LYS A 90 2.70 4.11 30.59
C LYS A 90 2.34 5.47 29.98
N ALA A 91 3.34 6.30 29.68
CA ALA A 91 3.11 7.58 29.00
C ALA A 91 2.52 7.39 27.61
N TRP A 92 3.00 6.40 26.85
CA TRP A 92 2.46 6.02 25.55
C TRP A 92 1.01 5.53 25.66
N GLU A 93 0.74 4.60 26.57
CA GLU A 93 -0.61 4.05 26.82
C GLU A 93 -1.62 5.16 27.13
N ASN A 94 -1.25 6.11 27.99
CA ASN A 94 -2.09 7.27 28.33
C ASN A 94 -2.37 8.15 27.12
N LYS A 95 -1.38 8.38 26.25
CA LYS A 95 -1.56 9.18 25.03
C LYS A 95 -2.46 8.48 24.01
N ILE A 96 -2.33 7.16 23.87
CA ILE A 96 -3.24 6.36 23.03
C ILE A 96 -4.66 6.38 23.60
N GLU A 97 -4.84 6.33 24.93
CA GLU A 97 -6.15 6.46 25.56
C GLU A 97 -6.79 7.82 25.28
N LEU A 98 -6.02 8.91 25.35
CA LEU A 98 -6.51 10.24 25.00
C LEU A 98 -6.93 10.32 23.52
N LEU A 99 -6.14 9.75 22.61
CA LEU A 99 -6.50 9.66 21.20
C LEU A 99 -7.81 8.86 21.02
N TRP A 100 -7.95 7.74 21.72
CA TRP A 100 -9.17 6.93 21.67
C TRP A 100 -10.40 7.67 22.19
N GLN A 101 -10.26 8.44 23.28
CA GLN A 101 -11.34 9.29 23.77
C GLN A 101 -11.76 10.35 22.76
N VAL A 102 -10.82 10.96 22.04
CA VAL A 102 -11.16 11.91 20.96
C VAL A 102 -11.93 11.20 19.84
N ILE A 103 -11.50 10.01 19.43
CA ILE A 103 -12.14 9.22 18.37
C ILE A 103 -13.56 8.80 18.78
N SER A 104 -13.68 8.09 19.89
CA SER A 104 -14.95 7.50 20.35
C SER A 104 -16.03 8.53 20.71
N ASN A 105 -15.64 9.75 21.12
CA ASN A 105 -16.61 10.80 21.43
C ASN A 105 -17.08 11.61 20.22
N ASN A 106 -16.32 11.58 19.11
CA ASN A 106 -16.58 12.46 17.96
C ASN A 106 -16.94 11.70 16.67
N LEU A 107 -16.78 10.38 16.64
CA LEU A 107 -16.99 9.56 15.46
C LEU A 107 -18.09 8.52 15.69
N ASP A 108 -19.03 8.49 14.75
CA ASP A 108 -20.06 7.47 14.59
C ASP A 108 -19.60 6.41 13.58
N ASN A 109 -20.34 5.31 13.43
CA ASN A 109 -20.09 4.27 12.40
C ASN A 109 -18.63 3.78 12.38
N LEU A 110 -18.07 3.55 13.57
CA LEU A 110 -16.70 3.07 13.70
C LEU A 110 -16.55 1.67 13.11
N GLU A 111 -15.62 1.53 12.18
CA GLU A 111 -15.14 0.27 11.64
C GLU A 111 -13.64 0.17 11.94
N SER A 112 -13.15 -1.05 12.17
CA SER A 112 -11.72 -1.26 12.41
C SER A 112 -11.23 -2.46 11.63
N TYR A 113 -10.02 -2.36 11.10
CA TYR A 113 -9.44 -3.31 10.17
C TYR A 113 -8.07 -3.75 10.67
N LEU A 114 -7.91 -5.05 10.88
CA LEU A 114 -6.61 -5.67 11.10
C LEU A 114 -5.95 -6.01 9.77
N PHE A 115 -4.67 -5.70 9.67
CA PHE A 115 -3.86 -6.21 8.58
C PHE A 115 -3.53 -7.68 8.81
N THR A 116 -3.69 -8.49 7.76
CA THR A 116 -3.18 -9.85 7.70
C THR A 116 -1.84 -9.81 6.96
N VAL A 117 -0.83 -10.50 7.49
CA VAL A 117 0.48 -10.64 6.85
C VAL A 117 0.81 -12.12 6.79
N SER A 118 1.03 -12.65 5.59
CA SER A 118 1.08 -14.10 5.37
C SER A 118 2.38 -14.74 5.86
N TYR A 119 3.47 -13.97 5.90
CA TYR A 119 4.78 -14.50 6.29
C TYR A 119 4.93 -14.77 7.80
N TRP A 120 4.10 -14.13 8.63
CA TRP A 120 4.23 -14.21 10.10
C TRP A 120 3.10 -15.00 10.76
N ASP A 121 2.32 -15.79 10.02
CA ASP A 121 1.28 -16.64 10.63
C ASP A 121 1.84 -17.63 11.69
N GLU A 122 3.16 -17.90 11.67
CA GLU A 122 3.85 -18.72 12.69
C GLU A 122 4.36 -17.92 13.91
N VAL A 123 4.55 -16.60 13.77
CA VAL A 123 4.98 -15.73 14.86
C VAL A 123 3.89 -14.70 15.01
N ASP A 124 2.99 -14.89 15.97
CA ASP A 124 1.85 -14.02 16.33
C ASP A 124 2.30 -12.56 16.59
N VAL A 125 2.70 -11.86 15.52
CA VAL A 125 3.19 -10.50 15.50
C VAL A 125 1.99 -9.67 15.07
N PRO A 126 1.25 -9.10 16.03
CA PRO A 126 0.05 -8.36 15.71
C PRO A 126 0.44 -7.07 14.99
N VAL A 127 0.27 -7.05 13.67
CA VAL A 127 0.35 -5.80 12.91
C VAL A 127 -0.78 -4.89 13.39
N PRO A 128 -0.48 -3.63 13.73
CA PRO A 128 -1.47 -2.71 14.26
C PRO A 128 -2.38 -2.25 13.13
N GLY A 129 -3.69 -2.20 13.37
CA GLY A 129 -4.70 -1.97 12.34
C GLY A 129 -5.09 -0.51 12.11
N ILE A 130 -6.17 -0.33 11.35
CA ILE A 130 -6.79 0.97 11.03
C ILE A 130 -8.10 1.10 11.80
N ILE A 131 -8.40 2.29 12.29
CA ILE A 131 -9.75 2.66 12.74
C ILE A 131 -10.27 3.73 11.80
N VAL A 132 -11.49 3.57 11.30
CA VAL A 132 -12.18 4.55 10.47
C VAL A 132 -13.57 4.83 11.03
N GLY A 133 -13.99 6.09 11.02
CA GLY A 133 -15.28 6.50 11.55
C GLY A 133 -15.80 7.74 10.86
N GLN A 134 -17.10 7.97 10.99
CA GLN A 134 -17.79 9.08 10.35
C GLN A 134 -18.04 10.21 11.37
N THR A 135 -17.74 11.45 11.00
CA THR A 135 -18.10 12.62 11.79
C THR A 135 -19.60 12.92 11.66
N LYS A 136 -20.12 13.78 12.55
CA LYS A 136 -21.50 14.29 12.46
C LYS A 136 -21.78 14.98 11.13
N ASP A 137 -20.77 15.64 10.56
CA ASP A 137 -20.84 16.34 9.27
C ASP A 137 -20.67 15.40 8.07
N LYS A 138 -20.79 14.08 8.29
CA LYS A 138 -20.72 13.01 7.28
C LYS A 138 -19.36 12.82 6.60
N ASN A 139 -18.34 13.51 7.08
CA ASN A 139 -16.96 13.27 6.70
C ASN A 139 -16.42 12.01 7.38
N TRP A 140 -15.32 11.49 6.87
CA TRP A 140 -14.68 10.28 7.34
C TRP A 140 -13.30 10.60 7.88
N VAL A 141 -12.99 10.03 9.05
CA VAL A 141 -11.68 10.11 9.69
C VAL A 141 -11.13 8.70 9.74
N ALA A 142 -9.88 8.53 9.34
CA ALA A 142 -9.16 7.28 9.53
C ALA A 142 -7.85 7.53 10.27
N ILE A 143 -7.52 6.63 11.20
CA ILE A 143 -6.25 6.61 11.93
C ILE A 143 -5.54 5.29 11.70
N ALA A 144 -4.23 5.36 11.55
CA ALA A 144 -3.39 4.18 11.42
C ALA A 144 -2.00 4.50 11.96
N PRO A 145 -1.25 3.51 12.44
CA PRO A 145 0.17 3.64 12.56
C PRO A 145 0.82 3.66 11.17
N THR A 146 1.95 4.32 11.03
CA THR A 146 2.84 4.03 9.91
C THR A 146 3.26 2.56 9.97
N VAL A 147 3.64 2.01 8.83
CA VAL A 147 4.31 0.70 8.77
C VAL A 147 5.72 0.83 8.24
N TYR A 148 6.51 -0.19 8.55
CA TYR A 148 7.80 -0.35 7.92
C TYR A 148 7.63 -0.67 6.43
N VAL A 149 8.40 0.02 5.60
CA VAL A 149 8.48 -0.20 4.15
C VAL A 149 9.95 -0.29 3.80
N GLU A 150 10.35 -1.48 3.40
CA GLU A 150 11.73 -1.84 3.15
C GLU A 150 12.28 -1.20 1.88
N THR A 151 11.53 -1.25 0.78
CA THR A 151 12.08 -0.96 -0.54
C THR A 151 11.52 0.30 -1.16
N ASN A 152 12.30 0.86 -2.07
CA ASN A 152 11.81 1.83 -3.04
C ASN A 152 11.99 1.24 -4.44
N ILE A 153 10.94 1.26 -5.26
CA ILE A 153 11.04 0.85 -6.67
C ILE A 153 11.54 2.04 -7.48
N PRO A 154 12.72 1.96 -8.13
CA PRO A 154 13.24 3.06 -8.93
C PRO A 154 12.32 3.43 -10.09
N GLN A 155 12.35 4.70 -10.51
CA GLN A 155 11.57 5.20 -11.64
C GLN A 155 12.00 4.57 -12.97
N GLU A 156 13.25 4.10 -13.03
CA GLU A 156 13.83 3.40 -14.17
C GLU A 156 13.31 1.97 -14.31
N VAL A 157 12.81 1.36 -13.23
CA VAL A 157 12.22 0.00 -13.26
C VAL A 157 10.73 0.07 -13.57
N ILE A 158 9.98 0.84 -12.77
CA ILE A 158 8.55 1.13 -13.01
C ILE A 158 8.39 2.64 -13.07
N SER A 159 8.28 3.16 -14.29
CA SER A 159 8.12 4.60 -14.52
C SER A 159 6.71 5.03 -14.18
N ARG A 160 6.60 6.07 -13.36
CA ARG A 160 5.31 6.57 -12.88
C ARG A 160 5.36 8.05 -12.56
N SER A 161 4.27 8.75 -12.85
CA SER A 161 4.11 10.16 -12.49
C SER A 161 3.07 10.31 -11.40
N SER A 162 3.09 11.45 -10.70
CA SER A 162 1.99 11.82 -9.82
C SER A 162 0.68 11.79 -10.60
N ILE A 163 -0.36 11.26 -9.98
CA ILE A 163 -1.72 11.48 -10.48
C ILE A 163 -2.05 12.91 -10.10
N ASP A 164 -2.36 13.75 -11.10
CA ASP A 164 -2.97 15.06 -10.84
C ASP A 164 -4.31 14.77 -10.16
N LYS A 165 -4.33 14.89 -8.83
CA LYS A 165 -5.56 14.85 -8.03
C LYS A 165 -6.33 16.16 -8.27
N THR A 166 -6.74 16.44 -9.50
CA THR A 166 -7.59 17.59 -9.86
C THR A 166 -9.07 17.39 -9.51
N SER A 167 -9.40 16.32 -8.77
CA SER A 167 -10.73 16.11 -8.21
C SER A 167 -10.72 15.62 -6.76
N VAL A 168 -9.63 15.87 -6.01
CA VAL A 168 -9.79 15.99 -4.56
C VAL A 168 -10.14 17.45 -4.34
N PRO A 169 -11.35 17.77 -3.84
CA PRO A 169 -11.63 19.12 -3.40
C PRO A 169 -10.52 19.50 -2.43
N GLU A 170 -9.69 20.48 -2.79
CA GLU A 170 -8.97 21.24 -1.78
C GLU A 170 -10.00 21.62 -0.73
N PHE A 171 -9.74 21.21 0.51
CA PHE A 171 -10.57 21.39 1.69
C PHE A 171 -11.43 22.65 1.57
N SER A 172 -12.66 22.51 1.07
CA SER A 172 -13.63 23.58 1.13
C SER A 172 -14.13 23.58 2.56
N GLU A 173 -13.45 24.36 3.40
CA GLU A 173 -13.86 24.81 4.73
C GLU A 173 -14.64 23.75 5.52
N PHE A 174 -13.91 22.76 6.03
CA PHE A 174 -14.45 21.86 7.05
C PHE A 174 -14.77 22.67 8.32
N ASP A 175 -16.04 22.65 8.74
CA ASP A 175 -16.44 23.19 10.06
C ASP A 175 -16.05 22.24 11.22
N SER A 176 -15.34 21.14 10.92
CA SER A 176 -14.77 20.21 11.91
C SER A 176 -13.40 20.64 12.45
N SER A 177 -13.07 21.93 12.35
CA SER A 177 -11.77 22.50 12.74
C SER A 177 -11.34 22.10 14.16
N ASN A 178 -12.29 21.92 15.08
CA ASN A 178 -12.02 21.48 16.45
C ASN A 178 -11.56 20.00 16.52
N LEU A 179 -12.21 19.08 15.79
CA LEU A 179 -11.82 17.66 15.79
C LEU A 179 -10.46 17.48 15.14
N GLU A 180 -10.23 18.11 13.99
CA GLU A 180 -8.93 18.04 13.31
C GLU A 180 -7.82 18.59 14.21
N THR A 181 -8.06 19.72 14.90
CA THR A 181 -7.11 20.29 15.86
C THR A 181 -6.82 19.33 17.03
N GLN A 182 -7.86 18.66 17.57
CA GLN A 182 -7.69 17.69 18.64
C GLN A 182 -6.90 16.46 18.18
N LEU A 183 -7.23 15.89 17.02
CA LEU A 183 -6.52 14.75 16.44
C LEU A 183 -5.05 15.10 16.14
N LYS A 184 -4.83 16.26 15.53
CA LYS A 184 -3.49 16.78 15.26
C LYS A 184 -2.67 16.87 16.54
N LYS A 185 -3.22 17.48 17.58
CA LYS A 185 -2.57 17.59 18.88
C LYS A 185 -2.27 16.22 19.49
N CYS A 186 -3.23 15.29 19.50
CA CYS A 186 -3.01 13.94 20.02
C CYS A 186 -1.88 13.21 19.27
N VAL A 187 -1.84 13.32 17.95
CA VAL A 187 -0.82 12.68 17.12
C VAL A 187 0.55 13.34 17.29
N GLU A 188 0.62 14.67 17.39
CA GLU A 188 1.86 15.39 17.70
C GLU A 188 2.38 15.06 19.11
N ASP A 189 1.47 14.96 20.09
CA ASP A 189 1.81 14.58 21.47
C ASP A 189 2.31 13.14 21.56
N LEU A 190 1.77 12.21 20.76
CA LEU A 190 2.27 10.84 20.64
C LEU A 190 3.74 10.82 20.16
N GLY A 191 4.07 11.70 19.22
CA GLY A 191 5.42 11.84 18.68
C GLY A 191 5.84 10.62 17.85
N TYR A 192 7.15 10.46 17.69
CA TYR A 192 7.74 9.36 16.92
C TYR A 192 8.57 8.43 17.80
N ILE A 193 8.60 7.15 17.42
CA ILE A 193 9.43 6.11 18.01
C ILE A 193 10.39 5.62 16.92
N SER A 194 11.69 5.87 17.10
CA SER A 194 12.71 5.28 16.24
C SER A 194 12.96 3.84 16.64
N MET A 195 12.94 2.95 15.66
CA MET A 195 13.13 1.52 15.82
C MET A 195 14.19 1.06 14.84
N SER A 196 15.12 0.24 15.32
CA SER A 196 16.13 -0.42 14.50
C SER A 196 16.29 -1.86 14.92
N GLY A 197 16.66 -2.72 13.98
CA GLY A 197 16.81 -4.14 14.25
C GLY A 197 17.21 -4.93 13.02
N ASP A 198 17.39 -6.23 13.20
CA ASP A 198 17.67 -7.19 12.15
C ASP A 198 16.57 -8.26 12.18
N PHE A 199 15.75 -8.30 11.13
CA PHE A 199 14.68 -9.29 10.93
C PHE A 199 15.19 -10.65 10.42
N GLY A 200 16.51 -10.85 10.41
CA GLY A 200 17.17 -11.98 9.81
C GLY A 200 17.92 -11.56 8.55
N GLY A 201 19.04 -12.22 8.29
CA GLY A 201 19.91 -11.98 7.13
C GLY A 201 21.17 -11.17 7.43
N GLY A 202 21.28 -10.53 8.60
CA GLY A 202 22.47 -9.73 8.96
C GLY A 202 22.37 -8.26 8.57
N TYR A 203 21.16 -7.73 8.39
CA TYR A 203 20.93 -6.37 7.87
C TYR A 203 20.26 -5.48 8.91
N GLY A 204 20.73 -4.24 9.00
CA GLY A 204 20.17 -3.23 9.88
C GLY A 204 19.00 -2.52 9.22
N TYR A 205 17.79 -2.77 9.71
CA TYR A 205 16.58 -2.08 9.33
C TYR A 205 16.39 -0.88 10.26
N SER A 206 15.90 0.24 9.72
CA SER A 206 15.54 1.42 10.51
C SER A 206 14.17 1.92 10.11
N TYR A 207 13.39 2.30 11.12
CA TYR A 207 12.01 2.66 10.94
C TYR A 207 11.56 3.67 11.98
N THR A 208 10.87 4.71 11.55
CA THR A 208 10.25 5.69 12.44
C THR A 208 8.77 5.40 12.53
N HIS A 209 8.34 4.84 13.66
CA HIS A 209 6.95 4.62 13.95
C HIS A 209 6.27 5.91 14.44
N GLN A 210 5.11 6.20 13.88
CA GLN A 210 4.22 7.28 14.31
C GLN A 210 2.77 6.87 14.07
N ILE A 211 1.83 7.50 14.76
CA ILE A 211 0.40 7.43 14.40
C ILE A 211 0.14 8.55 13.40
N VAL A 212 -0.66 8.25 12.37
CA VAL A 212 -1.12 9.21 11.37
C VAL A 212 -2.64 9.21 11.32
N TYR A 213 -3.20 10.28 10.77
CA TYR A 213 -4.63 10.40 10.54
C TYR A 213 -4.93 11.05 9.19
N SER A 214 -6.14 10.83 8.68
CA SER A 214 -6.68 11.46 7.49
C SER A 214 -8.12 11.88 7.72
N LEU A 215 -8.57 12.90 6.98
CA LEU A 215 -9.96 13.33 6.89
C LEU A 215 -10.35 13.41 5.43
N ALA A 216 -11.52 12.90 5.08
CA ALA A 216 -12.03 12.93 3.72
C ALA A 216 -13.56 12.97 3.67
N THR A 217 -14.12 13.27 2.51
CA THR A 217 -15.58 13.31 2.29
C THR A 217 -16.22 11.92 2.12
N SER A 218 -15.41 10.88 1.93
CA SER A 218 -15.86 9.48 1.76
C SER A 218 -14.94 8.52 2.51
N LYS A 219 -15.46 7.34 2.88
CA LYS A 219 -14.68 6.29 3.56
C LYS A 219 -13.51 5.82 2.71
N GLU A 220 -13.75 5.62 1.42
CA GLU A 220 -12.79 5.13 0.45
C GLU A 220 -11.61 6.10 0.32
N LEU A 221 -11.89 7.40 0.23
CA LEU A 221 -10.85 8.43 0.18
C LEU A 221 -10.08 8.56 1.51
N ALA A 222 -10.75 8.45 2.67
CA ALA A 222 -10.06 8.43 3.95
C ALA A 222 -9.12 7.22 4.06
N MET A 223 -9.59 6.04 3.62
CA MET A 223 -8.78 4.82 3.58
C MET A 223 -7.60 4.94 2.61
N GLU A 224 -7.80 5.53 1.44
CA GLU A 224 -6.71 5.78 0.49
C GLU A 224 -5.65 6.71 1.11
N GLN A 225 -6.06 7.86 1.64
CA GLN A 225 -5.15 8.84 2.21
C GLN A 225 -4.42 8.32 3.45
N ILE A 226 -5.11 7.57 4.33
CA ILE A 226 -4.45 7.02 5.52
C ILE A 226 -3.42 5.97 5.15
N LEU A 227 -3.68 5.13 4.14
CA LEU A 227 -2.71 4.15 3.66
C LEU A 227 -1.50 4.83 3.01
N GLN A 228 -1.70 5.93 2.26
CA GLN A 228 -0.59 6.72 1.73
C GLN A 228 0.25 7.35 2.86
N LYS A 229 -0.40 7.98 3.86
CA LYS A 229 0.29 8.56 5.02
C LYS A 229 0.98 7.51 5.89
N ALA A 230 0.41 6.32 5.99
CA ALA A 230 0.98 5.18 6.70
C ALA A 230 2.13 4.51 5.93
N ARG A 231 2.42 4.98 4.69
CA ARG A 231 3.39 4.43 3.73
C ARG A 231 3.02 3.07 3.15
N MET A 232 1.80 2.60 3.37
CA MET A 232 1.30 1.31 2.87
C MET A 232 0.88 1.34 1.41
N LEU A 233 0.62 2.54 0.88
CA LEU A 233 0.08 2.71 -0.46
C LEU A 233 0.85 3.79 -1.21
N GLU A 234 1.34 3.43 -2.38
CA GLU A 234 1.78 4.36 -3.42
C GLU A 234 0.82 4.28 -4.60
N ILE A 235 0.40 5.44 -5.10
CA ILE A 235 -0.50 5.57 -6.24
C ILE A 235 0.19 6.45 -7.28
N GLY A 236 0.25 5.99 -8.53
CA GLY A 236 0.85 6.76 -9.61
C GLY A 236 0.21 6.45 -10.96
N LYS A 237 0.35 7.37 -11.91
CA LYS A 237 0.06 7.07 -13.32
C LYS A 237 1.18 6.19 -13.85
N PHE A 238 0.84 5.01 -14.35
CA PHE A 238 1.82 4.09 -14.93
C PHE A 238 2.28 4.59 -16.29
N ASN A 239 3.58 4.65 -16.50
CA ASN A 239 4.20 5.11 -17.74
C ASN A 239 5.00 4.01 -18.45
N GLY A 240 5.17 2.83 -17.87
CA GLY A 240 5.91 1.72 -18.49
C GLY A 240 7.00 1.13 -17.61
N PHE A 241 7.42 -0.08 -17.95
CA PHE A 241 8.55 -0.78 -17.37
C PHE A 241 9.84 -0.48 -18.14
N TYR A 242 10.97 -0.30 -17.44
CA TYR A 242 12.29 -0.13 -18.06
C TYR A 242 12.31 0.83 -19.26
N LYS A 243 11.71 2.02 -19.10
CA LYS A 243 11.58 3.00 -20.19
C LYS A 243 12.94 3.42 -20.75
N ASP A 244 13.96 3.50 -19.91
CA ASP A 244 15.33 3.75 -20.33
C ASP A 244 16.05 2.44 -20.71
N ARG A 245 16.37 2.31 -22.00
CA ARG A 245 17.14 1.18 -22.53
C ARG A 245 18.57 1.14 -21.99
N GLY A 246 19.17 2.29 -21.70
CA GLY A 246 20.51 2.38 -21.12
C GLY A 246 20.54 1.69 -19.75
N TYR A 247 19.65 2.09 -18.86
CA TYR A 247 19.46 1.46 -17.55
C TYR A 247 19.19 -0.05 -17.65
N PHE A 248 18.33 -0.48 -18.58
CA PHE A 248 18.06 -1.90 -18.79
C PHE A 248 19.35 -2.67 -19.15
N ASN A 249 20.12 -2.18 -20.13
CA ASN A 249 21.36 -2.82 -20.54
C ASN A 249 22.38 -2.88 -19.39
N GLU A 250 22.51 -1.82 -18.59
CA GLU A 250 23.38 -1.80 -17.41
C GLU A 250 22.96 -2.84 -16.37
N ARG A 251 21.66 -3.00 -16.12
CA ARG A 251 21.16 -3.97 -15.14
C ARG A 251 21.41 -5.43 -15.57
N PHE A 252 21.43 -5.68 -16.87
CA PHE A 252 21.59 -7.00 -17.48
C PHE A 252 22.92 -7.18 -18.22
N HIS A 253 23.96 -6.39 -17.91
CA HIS A 253 25.25 -6.38 -18.63
C HIS A 253 26.01 -7.73 -18.64
N ASN A 254 25.72 -8.62 -17.67
CA ASN A 254 26.36 -9.94 -17.56
C ASN A 254 25.64 -11.05 -18.35
N TYR A 255 24.54 -10.74 -19.04
CA TYR A 255 23.76 -11.70 -19.82
C TYR A 255 24.16 -11.66 -21.30
N ASP A 256 23.79 -12.71 -22.05
CA ASP A 256 23.98 -12.72 -23.50
C ASP A 256 23.23 -11.56 -24.17
N LEU A 257 23.88 -10.86 -25.10
CA LEU A 257 23.31 -9.67 -25.73
C LEU A 257 22.01 -9.96 -26.49
N ASN A 258 21.85 -11.15 -27.08
CA ASN A 258 20.61 -11.52 -27.76
C ASN A 258 19.49 -11.77 -26.76
N GLU A 259 19.79 -12.39 -25.61
CA GLU A 259 18.82 -12.58 -24.52
C GLU A 259 18.37 -11.23 -23.94
N VAL A 260 19.29 -10.29 -23.72
CA VAL A 260 18.98 -8.93 -23.25
C VAL A 260 18.09 -8.22 -24.28
N HIS A 261 18.42 -8.32 -25.57
CA HIS A 261 17.61 -7.71 -26.61
C HIS A 261 16.20 -8.31 -26.69
N GLN A 262 16.08 -9.63 -26.64
CA GLN A 262 14.79 -10.33 -26.64
C GLN A 262 13.94 -9.91 -25.43
N LYS A 263 14.54 -9.88 -24.23
CA LYS A 263 13.83 -9.49 -23.01
C LYS A 263 13.36 -8.04 -23.05
N TYR A 264 14.20 -7.13 -23.57
CA TYR A 264 13.79 -5.74 -23.77
C TYR A 264 12.63 -5.61 -24.77
N ASN A 265 12.64 -6.40 -25.85
CA ASN A 265 11.54 -6.39 -26.82
C ASN A 265 10.22 -6.87 -26.17
N GLN A 266 10.26 -7.90 -25.33
CA GLN A 266 9.10 -8.37 -24.57
C GLN A 266 8.56 -7.31 -23.61
N VAL A 267 9.45 -6.63 -22.87
CA VAL A 267 9.08 -5.48 -22.02
C VAL A 267 8.43 -4.37 -22.85
N ASN A 268 8.99 -4.06 -24.02
CA ASN A 268 8.46 -3.01 -24.87
C ASN A 268 7.09 -3.39 -25.47
N GLN A 269 6.85 -4.66 -25.81
CA GLN A 269 5.53 -5.14 -26.23
C GLN A 269 4.49 -4.96 -25.14
N MET A 270 4.85 -5.27 -23.88
CA MET A 270 3.97 -5.03 -22.73
C MET A 270 3.65 -3.53 -22.58
N ASN A 271 4.65 -2.65 -22.65
CA ASN A 271 4.45 -1.21 -22.56
C ASN A 271 3.52 -0.69 -23.68
N GLN A 272 3.77 -1.12 -24.93
CA GLN A 272 2.95 -0.75 -26.09
C GLN A 272 1.51 -1.22 -25.93
N PHE A 273 1.28 -2.41 -25.38
CA PHE A 273 -0.06 -2.89 -25.09
C PHE A 273 -0.80 -1.94 -24.16
N PHE A 274 -0.19 -1.55 -23.03
CA PHE A 274 -0.81 -0.62 -22.08
C PHE A 274 -1.09 0.75 -22.70
N GLU A 275 -0.12 1.30 -23.44
CA GLU A 275 -0.26 2.61 -24.12
C GLU A 275 -1.34 2.61 -25.20
N GLN A 276 -1.57 1.48 -25.88
CA GLN A 276 -2.58 1.36 -26.94
C GLN A 276 -3.96 0.98 -26.41
N LYS A 277 -4.03 0.16 -25.36
CA LYS A 277 -5.27 -0.43 -24.87
C LYS A 277 -6.04 0.50 -23.94
N PHE A 278 -5.34 1.30 -23.15
CA PHE A 278 -5.96 2.11 -22.10
C PHE A 278 -5.63 3.59 -22.28
N ASP A 279 -6.67 4.44 -22.25
CA ASP A 279 -6.49 5.89 -22.24
C ASP A 279 -5.63 6.36 -21.06
N GLN A 280 -5.83 5.70 -19.91
CA GLN A 280 -5.05 5.89 -18.70
C GLN A 280 -4.79 4.55 -18.01
N SER A 281 -3.55 4.36 -17.58
CA SER A 281 -3.15 3.27 -16.71
C SER A 281 -2.64 3.84 -15.39
N PHE A 282 -3.06 3.26 -14.28
CA PHE A 282 -2.62 3.64 -12.94
C PHE A 282 -2.04 2.44 -12.21
N MET A 283 -1.23 2.76 -11.22
CA MET A 283 -0.52 1.82 -10.38
C MET A 283 -0.97 1.98 -8.93
N TYR A 284 -1.33 0.86 -8.30
CA TYR A 284 -1.37 0.73 -6.84
C TYR A 284 -0.23 -0.16 -6.41
N ARG A 285 0.72 0.39 -5.65
CA ARG A 285 1.73 -0.39 -4.95
C ARG A 285 1.35 -0.43 -3.48
N ILE A 286 0.96 -1.61 -3.03
CA ILE A 286 0.55 -1.88 -1.65
C ILE A 286 1.70 -2.62 -0.98
N SER A 287 2.33 -1.96 -0.01
CA SER A 287 3.47 -2.48 0.73
C SER A 287 3.05 -2.78 2.16
N SER A 288 3.32 -4.01 2.62
CA SER A 288 3.04 -4.46 3.97
C SER A 288 4.24 -5.22 4.50
N TRP A 289 5.10 -4.52 5.26
CA TRP A 289 6.33 -5.10 5.81
C TRP A 289 7.25 -5.62 4.69
N THR A 290 7.33 -6.94 4.53
CA THR A 290 8.16 -7.64 3.55
C THR A 290 7.37 -8.03 2.31
N GLU A 291 6.05 -7.81 2.27
CA GLU A 291 5.24 -8.13 1.10
C GLU A 291 4.96 -6.88 0.27
N GLU A 292 5.06 -7.03 -1.05
CA GLU A 292 4.69 -6.01 -2.03
C GLU A 292 3.72 -6.56 -3.06
N ASN A 293 2.64 -5.81 -3.28
CA ASN A 293 1.57 -6.14 -4.19
C ASN A 293 1.35 -4.95 -5.11
N ILE A 294 1.69 -5.09 -6.39
CA ILE A 294 1.60 -4.00 -7.36
C ILE A 294 0.53 -4.34 -8.37
N TYR A 295 -0.47 -3.47 -8.50
CA TYR A 295 -1.50 -3.55 -9.54
C TYR A 295 -1.23 -2.45 -10.53
N ILE A 296 -1.17 -2.79 -11.81
CA ILE A 296 -1.08 -1.83 -12.92
C ILE A 296 -2.28 -2.10 -13.80
N VAL A 297 -3.25 -1.18 -13.79
CA VAL A 297 -4.55 -1.42 -14.41
C VAL A 297 -5.00 -0.22 -15.23
N GLY A 298 -5.81 -0.49 -16.24
CA GLY A 298 -6.61 0.51 -16.94
C GLY A 298 -8.08 0.09 -16.94
N GLU A 299 -8.96 1.07 -17.12
CA GLU A 299 -10.39 0.84 -17.23
C GLU A 299 -10.73 0.40 -18.66
N SER A 300 -11.51 -0.67 -18.81
CA SER A 300 -12.08 -1.08 -20.09
C SER A 300 -13.33 -0.27 -20.43
N ASN A 301 -13.79 -0.35 -21.68
CA ASN A 301 -14.94 0.43 -22.16
C ASN A 301 -16.25 0.17 -21.40
N ASP A 302 -16.37 -0.97 -20.73
CA ASP A 302 -17.52 -1.35 -19.91
C ASP A 302 -17.35 -1.03 -18.41
N GLY A 303 -16.23 -0.41 -18.03
CA GLY A 303 -15.96 0.03 -16.67
C GLY A 303 -15.36 -1.03 -15.73
N ASP A 304 -14.99 -2.20 -16.27
CA ASP A 304 -14.13 -3.16 -15.55
C ASP A 304 -12.69 -2.64 -15.50
N TYR A 305 -11.88 -3.13 -14.55
CA TYR A 305 -10.45 -2.82 -14.52
C TYR A 305 -9.63 -4.04 -14.91
N VAL A 306 -8.72 -3.87 -15.87
CA VAL A 306 -7.90 -4.95 -16.42
C VAL A 306 -6.43 -4.54 -16.41
N GLY A 307 -5.54 -5.48 -16.15
CA GLY A 307 -4.11 -5.22 -16.24
C GLY A 307 -3.25 -6.31 -15.61
N LEU A 308 -2.22 -5.89 -14.89
CA LEU A 308 -1.22 -6.75 -14.28
C LEU A 308 -1.28 -6.68 -12.76
N TYR A 309 -1.01 -7.81 -12.13
CA TYR A 309 -0.71 -7.94 -10.72
C TYR A 309 0.69 -8.51 -10.56
N ILE A 310 1.54 -7.83 -9.81
CA ILE A 310 2.89 -8.29 -9.46
C ILE A 310 2.87 -8.61 -7.97
N LYS A 311 3.11 -9.87 -7.65
CA LYS A 311 3.33 -10.31 -6.27
C LYS A 311 4.82 -10.42 -6.01
N SER A 312 5.24 -9.81 -4.92
CA SER A 312 6.64 -9.77 -4.54
C SER A 312 6.78 -9.90 -3.04
N SER A 313 7.86 -10.55 -2.61
CA SER A 313 8.25 -10.61 -1.22
C SER A 313 9.71 -10.23 -1.16
N PHE A 314 10.01 -9.36 -0.22
CA PHE A 314 11.35 -8.95 0.08
C PHE A 314 12.09 -10.11 0.71
N VAL A 315 13.19 -10.47 0.07
CA VAL A 315 14.15 -11.45 0.55
C VAL A 315 15.48 -10.77 0.34
N TYR A 316 15.99 -10.06 1.34
CA TYR A 316 17.27 -9.39 1.14
C TYR A 316 18.36 -10.44 0.92
N ASN A 317 19.11 -10.32 -0.17
CA ASN A 317 20.48 -10.84 -0.29
C ASN A 317 21.30 -9.84 -1.14
N PRO A 318 22.55 -9.52 -0.74
CA PRO A 318 23.24 -8.23 -0.89
C PRO A 318 23.59 -7.77 -2.30
#